data_AF-A0A950Y994-F1
#
_entry.id   AF-A0A950Y994-F1
#
_cell.length_a   1.000
_cell.length_b   1.000
_cell.length_c   1.000
_cell.angle_alpha   90.00
_cell.angle_beta   90.00
_cell.angle_gamma   90.00
#
_symmetry.space_group_name_H-M   'P 1'
#
loop_
_entity.id
_entity.type
_entity.pdbx_description
1 polymer ?
#
loop_
_entity_poly.entity_id
_entity_poly.type
_entity_poly.pdbx_seq_one_letter_code
_entity_poly.pdbx_strand_id
1 'polypeptide(L)'
;MPEFCIELQNTPHEMAREEIRKQVAFLSKNIQNVRFGPEGKQIYFDAPEIQGEPIHDSVVKLANRIERALRNVERKVIFRSSAAADPKFEPNPDLTGLHFLGTGQVALSGLPLQLFRYFDRVFDEFGKPWNAAPVMTPTLIPSRTLSRCDYFRSFPQSLTFAAHLREDTQVVEDFRSRHSKVDELDDKALSDMDVPEACLSPAVCYHVYHLQENRTIPVEGLAYGICGKCFRYESTNLSDLRRLWD
;
A
#
# COMPACT_ATOMS: atom_id res chain seq x y z
N MET A 1 -6.50 9.56 23.96
CA MET A 1 -5.28 8.73 23.99
C MET A 1 -4.13 9.64 24.38
N PRO A 2 -3.24 9.24 25.30
CA PRO A 2 -2.05 10.02 25.60
C PRO A 2 -1.13 10.12 24.38
N GLU A 3 -0.45 11.26 24.29
CA GLU A 3 0.61 11.49 23.32
C GLU A 3 1.94 11.03 23.91
N PHE A 4 2.72 10.33 23.09
CA PHE A 4 4.07 9.89 23.40
C PHE A 4 5.08 10.66 22.56
N CYS A 5 6.25 10.91 23.14
CA CYS A 5 7.36 11.58 22.49
C CYS A 5 8.61 10.71 22.58
N ILE A 6 9.29 10.53 21.46
CA ILE A 6 10.56 9.82 21.34
C ILE A 6 11.61 10.80 20.86
N GLU A 7 12.73 10.88 21.56
CA GLU A 7 13.92 11.58 21.05
C GLU A 7 14.88 10.59 20.37
N LEU A 8 15.22 10.88 19.11
CA LEU A 8 16.17 10.08 18.33
C LEU A 8 17.61 10.50 18.63
N GLN A 9 18.54 9.55 18.48
CA GLN A 9 19.97 9.82 18.69
C GLN A 9 20.53 10.81 17.67
N ASN A 10 20.10 10.70 16.41
CA ASN A 10 20.47 11.59 15.32
C ASN A 10 19.21 12.23 14.73
N THR A 11 19.39 13.30 13.96
CA THR A 11 18.32 13.90 13.16
C THR A 11 18.25 13.19 11.81
N PRO A 12 17.24 12.34 11.54
CA PRO A 12 17.14 11.65 10.25
C PRO A 12 16.88 12.69 9.15
N HIS A 13 17.48 12.49 7.98
CA HIS A 13 17.21 13.32 6.80
C HIS A 13 15.77 13.12 6.29
N GLU A 14 15.31 13.99 5.39
CA GLU A 14 13.92 14.06 4.93
C GLU A 14 13.34 12.70 4.48
N MET A 15 14.07 11.94 3.66
CA MET A 15 13.60 10.63 3.17
C MET A 15 13.49 9.59 4.30
N ALA A 16 14.44 9.59 5.24
CA ALA A 16 14.34 8.72 6.41
C ALA A 16 13.13 9.08 7.26
N ARG A 17 12.84 10.37 7.49
CA ARG A 17 11.64 10.80 8.22
C ARG A 17 10.35 10.35 7.53
N GLU A 18 10.27 10.46 6.21
CA GLU A 18 9.12 9.98 5.44
C GLU A 18 8.91 8.47 5.60
N GLU A 19 9.97 7.67 5.48
CA GLU A 19 9.89 6.21 5.61
C GLU A 19 9.60 5.75 7.04
N ILE A 20 10.18 6.43 8.04
CA ILE A 20 9.87 6.18 9.46
C ILE A 20 8.38 6.39 9.70
N ARG A 21 7.83 7.56 9.30
CA ARG A 21 6.41 7.86 9.49
C ARG A 21 5.51 6.81 8.82
N LYS A 22 5.84 6.38 7.60
CA LYS A 22 5.08 5.34 6.88
C LYS A 22 5.06 4.01 7.65
N GLN A 23 6.21 3.59 8.18
CA GLN A 23 6.36 2.27 8.78
C GLN A 23 5.90 2.21 10.24
N VAL A 24 5.90 3.33 10.98
CA VAL A 24 5.39 3.37 12.36
C VAL A 24 3.92 2.95 12.44
N ALA A 25 3.12 3.26 11.42
CA ALA A 25 1.72 2.85 11.33
C ALA A 25 1.50 1.33 11.38
N PHE A 26 2.53 0.53 11.10
CA PHE A 26 2.46 -0.94 11.13
C PHE A 26 2.86 -1.55 12.48
N LEU A 27 3.32 -0.74 13.44
CA LEU A 27 3.68 -1.23 14.78
C LEU A 27 2.45 -1.55 15.63
N SER A 28 1.35 -0.82 15.42
CA SER A 28 0.05 -1.09 16.04
C SER A 28 -1.06 -0.35 15.30
N LYS A 29 -2.25 -0.98 15.20
CA LYS A 29 -3.46 -0.33 14.68
C LYS A 29 -3.95 0.83 15.55
N ASN A 30 -3.47 0.91 16.79
CA ASN A 30 -3.84 1.95 17.74
C ASN A 30 -2.92 3.17 17.69
N ILE A 31 -1.96 3.24 16.76
CA ILE A 31 -1.10 4.40 16.61
C ILE A 31 -1.77 5.44 15.71
N GLN A 32 -1.86 6.68 16.19
CA GLN A 32 -2.44 7.81 15.45
C GLN A 32 -1.50 9.02 15.47
N ASN A 33 -1.76 9.99 14.58
CA ASN A 33 -1.13 11.32 14.57
C ASN A 33 0.41 11.32 14.58
N VAL A 34 1.03 10.35 13.90
CA VAL A 34 2.50 10.23 13.82
C VAL A 34 3.10 11.43 13.09
N ARG A 35 3.96 12.16 13.79
CA ARG A 35 4.61 13.35 13.25
C ARG A 35 6.00 13.57 13.81
N PHE A 36 6.84 14.25 13.05
CA PHE A 36 8.13 14.73 13.53
C PHE A 36 7.97 16.11 14.15
N GLY A 37 8.75 16.38 15.20
CA GLY A 37 8.93 17.72 15.75
C GLY A 37 9.61 18.66 14.74
N PRO A 38 9.62 19.99 15.01
CA PRO A 38 10.17 21.00 14.10
C PRO A 38 11.64 20.76 13.72
N GLU A 39 12.44 20.26 14.67
CA GLU A 39 13.86 19.96 14.48
C GLU A 39 14.11 18.60 13.81
N GLY A 40 13.06 17.80 13.61
CA GLY A 40 13.14 16.47 13.02
C GLY A 40 13.80 15.41 13.92
N LYS A 41 14.10 15.74 15.19
CA LYS A 41 14.76 14.85 16.14
C LYS A 41 13.76 14.10 17.04
N GLN A 42 12.57 14.65 17.22
CA GLN A 42 11.50 14.03 18.01
C GLN A 42 10.43 13.41 17.12
N ILE A 43 9.91 12.25 17.51
CA ILE A 43 8.72 11.64 16.94
C ILE A 43 7.60 11.69 17.98
N TYR A 44 6.45 12.20 17.58
CA TYR A 44 5.23 12.22 18.37
C TYR A 44 4.20 11.26 17.78
N PHE A 45 3.47 10.56 18.62
CA PHE A 45 2.35 9.70 18.22
C PHE A 45 1.38 9.49 19.38
N ASP A 46 0.12 9.22 19.06
CA ASP A 46 -0.90 8.89 20.06
C ASP A 46 -1.08 7.37 20.13
N ALA A 47 -1.15 6.82 21.34
CA ALA A 47 -1.39 5.39 21.56
C ALA A 47 -2.16 5.15 22.88
N PRO A 48 -2.74 3.96 23.12
CA PRO A 48 -3.28 3.59 24.42
C PRO A 48 -2.17 3.52 25.47
N GLU A 49 -2.45 3.97 26.70
CA GLU A 49 -1.45 4.09 27.78
C GLU A 49 -0.67 2.79 28.04
N ILE A 50 -1.37 1.66 28.11
CA ILE A 50 -0.80 0.32 28.34
C ILE A 50 0.13 -0.12 27.20
N GLN A 51 -0.06 0.41 25.98
CA GLN A 51 0.75 0.06 24.81
C GLN A 51 1.87 1.08 24.52
N GLY A 52 1.92 2.18 25.27
CA GLY A 52 2.86 3.28 25.06
C GLY A 52 4.33 2.85 25.05
N GLU A 53 4.79 2.22 26.14
CA GLU A 53 6.18 1.77 26.27
C GLU A 53 6.59 0.68 25.25
N PRO A 54 5.79 -0.40 25.03
CA PRO A 54 6.11 -1.37 23.99
C PRO A 54 6.21 -0.78 22.57
N ILE A 55 5.34 0.18 22.25
CA ILE A 55 5.37 0.89 20.97
C ILE A 55 6.59 1.80 20.90
N HIS A 56 6.91 2.52 21.98
CA HIS A 56 8.07 3.41 22.08
C HIS A 56 9.36 2.72 21.63
N ASP A 57 9.68 1.57 22.23
CA ASP A 57 10.90 0.82 21.92
C ASP A 57 10.91 0.30 20.47
N SER A 58 9.74 -0.08 19.97
CA SER A 58 9.57 -0.55 18.60
C SER A 58 9.79 0.57 17.59
N VAL A 59 9.32 1.79 17.88
CA VAL A 59 9.54 2.98 17.05
C VAL A 59 11.03 3.35 17.03
N VAL A 60 11.73 3.34 18.17
CA VAL A 60 13.17 3.61 18.24
C VAL A 60 13.96 2.62 17.37
N LYS A 61 13.69 1.31 17.51
CA LYS A 61 14.34 0.25 16.72
C LYS A 61 14.07 0.43 15.22
N LEU A 62 12.83 0.75 14.85
CA LEU A 62 12.43 1.01 13.48
C LEU A 62 13.17 2.22 12.90
N ALA A 63 13.20 3.34 13.64
CA ALA A 63 13.85 4.57 13.23
C ALA A 63 15.35 4.36 12.97
N ASN A 64 16.05 3.74 13.90
CA ASN A 64 17.49 3.44 13.76
C ASN A 64 17.78 2.54 12.55
N ARG A 65 16.91 1.55 12.28
CA ARG A 65 17.06 0.67 11.12
C ARG A 65 16.91 1.45 9.81
N ILE A 66 15.89 2.30 9.69
CA ILE A 66 15.61 3.08 8.48
C ILE A 66 16.70 4.13 8.25
N GLU A 67 17.11 4.84 9.30
CA GLU A 67 18.18 5.83 9.22
C GLU A 67 19.48 5.20 8.71
N ARG A 68 19.85 4.02 9.23
CA ARG A 68 21.03 3.28 8.75
C ARG A 68 20.89 2.87 7.29
N ALA A 69 19.71 2.42 6.87
CA ALA A 69 19.45 1.97 5.51
C ALA A 69 19.48 3.12 4.48
N LEU A 70 19.06 4.32 4.88
CA LEU A 70 18.92 5.47 3.99
C LEU A 70 20.02 6.51 4.16
N ARG A 71 20.99 6.28 5.06
CA ARG A 71 22.08 7.23 5.41
C ARG A 71 22.74 7.91 4.20
N ASN A 72 22.92 7.20 3.10
CA ASN A 72 23.61 7.68 1.90
C ASN A 72 22.65 7.93 0.72
N VAL A 73 21.34 8.02 0.97
CA VAL A 73 20.31 8.23 -0.04
C VAL A 73 19.79 9.67 0.07
N GLU A 74 20.06 10.46 -0.96
CA GLU A 74 19.63 11.85 -1.01
C GLU A 74 18.60 12.08 -2.13
N ARG A 75 17.58 12.89 -1.82
CA ARG A 75 16.58 13.33 -2.79
C ARG A 75 17.21 14.38 -3.70
N LYS A 76 17.34 14.06 -4.99
CA LYS A 76 17.76 15.03 -6.01
C LYS A 76 16.56 15.50 -6.83
N VAL A 77 16.27 16.79 -6.78
CA VAL A 77 15.23 17.40 -7.63
C VAL A 77 15.84 17.70 -9.00
N ILE A 78 15.42 16.96 -10.03
CA ILE A 78 15.91 17.16 -11.42
C ILE A 78 15.14 18.28 -12.12
N PHE A 79 13.85 18.39 -11.86
CA PHE A 79 12.97 19.41 -12.45
C PHE A 79 11.81 19.70 -11.49
N ARG A 80 11.41 20.97 -11.38
CA ARG A 80 10.21 21.42 -10.66
C ARG A 80 9.53 22.48 -11.53
N SER A 81 8.27 22.25 -11.88
CA SER A 81 7.48 23.26 -12.59
C SER A 81 7.06 24.38 -11.63
N SER A 82 6.77 25.56 -12.17
CA SER A 82 6.24 26.69 -11.39
C SER A 82 4.91 26.33 -10.71
N ALA A 83 4.03 25.61 -11.40
CA ALA A 83 2.76 25.14 -10.85
C ALA A 83 2.92 24.17 -9.66
N ALA A 84 3.99 23.36 -9.64
CA ALA A 84 4.27 22.46 -8.53
C ALA A 84 4.85 23.17 -7.29
N ALA A 85 5.28 24.44 -7.42
CA ALA A 85 5.85 25.18 -6.30
C ALA A 85 4.79 25.68 -5.30
N ASP A 86 3.55 25.89 -5.76
CA ASP A 86 2.44 26.38 -4.94
C ASP A 86 1.11 25.74 -5.40
N PRO A 87 0.92 24.44 -5.16
CA PRO A 87 -0.31 23.77 -5.57
C PRO A 87 -1.49 24.31 -4.76
N LYS A 88 -2.55 24.73 -5.45
CA LYS A 88 -3.81 25.16 -4.84
C LYS A 88 -4.79 24.00 -4.84
N PHE A 89 -5.30 23.67 -3.66
CA PHE A 89 -6.34 22.66 -3.49
C PHE A 89 -7.57 23.33 -2.88
N GLU A 90 -8.75 22.93 -3.34
CA GLU A 90 -9.97 23.32 -2.65
C GLU A 90 -10.01 22.65 -1.27
N PRO A 91 -10.29 23.40 -0.19
CA PRO A 91 -10.32 22.85 1.16
C PRO A 91 -11.46 21.85 1.36
N ASN A 92 -12.58 22.04 0.66
CA ASN A 92 -13.78 21.20 0.75
C ASN A 92 -14.24 20.82 -0.67
N PRO A 93 -13.55 19.88 -1.34
CA PRO A 93 -13.91 19.49 -2.70
C PRO A 93 -15.29 18.81 -2.72
N ASP A 94 -16.02 18.99 -3.83
CA ASP A 94 -17.22 18.20 -4.10
C ASP A 94 -16.83 16.72 -4.30
N LEU A 95 -17.33 15.86 -3.41
CA LEU A 95 -17.09 14.42 -3.45
C LEU A 95 -18.23 13.66 -4.16
N THR A 96 -19.16 14.36 -4.81
CA THR A 96 -20.27 13.73 -5.53
C THR A 96 -19.75 12.72 -6.55
N GLY A 97 -20.25 11.49 -6.43
CA GLY A 97 -19.88 10.36 -7.27
C GLY A 97 -18.70 9.53 -6.74
N LEU A 98 -18.07 9.93 -5.64
CA LEU A 98 -17.14 9.08 -4.86
C LEU A 98 -17.92 8.35 -3.76
N HIS A 99 -17.75 7.04 -3.68
CA HIS A 99 -18.43 6.20 -2.70
C HIS A 99 -17.40 5.43 -1.88
N PHE A 100 -17.26 5.80 -0.60
CA PHE A 100 -16.37 5.09 0.32
C PHE A 100 -17.08 3.84 0.84
N LEU A 101 -16.62 2.66 0.42
CA LEU A 101 -17.29 1.38 0.69
C LEU A 101 -16.69 0.64 1.90
N GLY A 102 -15.57 1.13 2.41
CA GLY A 102 -14.83 0.54 3.51
C GLY A 102 -13.48 1.24 3.69
N THR A 103 -12.66 0.72 4.58
CA THR A 103 -11.33 1.28 4.86
C THR A 103 -10.45 1.26 3.61
N GLY A 104 -10.17 2.44 3.06
CA GLY A 104 -9.34 2.58 1.86
C GLY A 104 -9.98 2.04 0.57
N GLN A 105 -11.29 1.84 0.53
CA GLN A 105 -12.00 1.31 -0.64
C GLN A 105 -12.93 2.36 -1.22
N VAL A 106 -12.73 2.71 -2.50
CA VAL A 106 -13.53 3.76 -3.17
C VAL A 106 -14.11 3.28 -4.49
N ALA A 107 -15.42 3.42 -4.66
CA ALA A 107 -16.10 3.30 -5.94
C ALA A 107 -16.32 4.67 -6.58
N LEU A 108 -16.18 4.73 -7.91
CA LEU A 108 -16.33 5.95 -8.71
C LEU A 108 -17.58 5.87 -9.59
N SER A 109 -18.32 6.98 -9.65
CA SER A 109 -19.47 7.18 -10.54
C SER A 109 -19.51 8.63 -11.01
N GLY A 110 -20.33 8.96 -12.01
CA GLY A 110 -20.47 10.33 -12.49
C GLY A 110 -19.16 10.94 -12.99
N LEU A 111 -18.89 12.19 -12.61
CA LEU A 111 -17.72 12.94 -13.05
C LEU A 111 -16.38 12.29 -12.63
N PRO A 112 -16.17 11.83 -11.37
CA PRO A 112 -14.96 11.10 -11.00
C PRO A 112 -14.61 9.92 -11.91
N LEU A 113 -15.59 9.09 -12.29
CA LEU A 113 -15.37 7.96 -13.20
C LEU A 113 -15.00 8.42 -14.61
N GLN A 114 -15.63 9.51 -15.09
CA GLN A 114 -15.29 10.09 -16.39
C GLN A 114 -13.86 10.64 -16.42
N LEU A 115 -13.44 11.32 -15.35
CA LEU A 115 -12.08 11.82 -15.18
C LEU A 115 -11.06 10.69 -15.11
N PHE A 116 -11.34 9.64 -14.34
CA PHE A 116 -10.48 8.45 -14.28
C PHE A 116 -10.25 7.86 -15.68
N ARG A 117 -11.32 7.64 -16.44
CA ARG A 117 -11.24 7.11 -17.82
C ARG A 117 -10.56 8.08 -18.80
N TYR A 118 -10.69 9.39 -18.56
CA TYR A 118 -10.00 10.40 -19.36
C TYR A 118 -8.49 10.29 -19.17
N PHE A 119 -8.01 10.26 -17.92
CA PHE A 119 -6.58 10.15 -17.62
C PHE A 119 -5.99 8.81 -18.08
N ASP A 120 -6.73 7.71 -17.95
CA ASP A 120 -6.33 6.40 -18.48
C ASP A 120 -5.98 6.48 -19.98
N ARG A 121 -6.86 7.09 -20.80
CA ARG A 121 -6.59 7.33 -22.23
C ARG A 121 -5.41 8.28 -22.49
N VAL A 122 -5.24 9.31 -21.66
CA VAL A 122 -4.11 10.25 -21.80
C VAL A 122 -2.78 9.54 -21.51
N PHE A 123 -2.75 8.61 -20.55
CA PHE A 123 -1.54 7.86 -20.22
C PHE A 123 -1.19 6.81 -21.28
N ASP A 124 -2.18 6.24 -21.97
CA ASP A 124 -1.92 5.38 -23.13
C ASP A 124 -1.14 6.11 -24.24
N GLU A 125 -1.42 7.40 -24.46
CA GLU A 125 -0.69 8.23 -25.43
C GLU A 125 0.80 8.35 -25.09
N PHE A 126 1.16 8.29 -23.79
CA PHE A 126 2.56 8.35 -23.38
C PHE A 126 3.34 7.11 -23.82
N GLY A 127 2.69 5.96 -24.01
CA GLY A 127 3.36 4.72 -24.46
C GLY A 127 3.74 4.72 -25.95
N LYS A 128 3.13 5.59 -26.77
CA LYS A 128 3.27 5.57 -28.24
C LYS A 128 4.70 5.70 -28.75
N PRO A 129 5.57 6.59 -28.24
CA PRO A 129 6.95 6.68 -28.68
C PRO A 129 7.77 5.40 -28.50
N TRP A 130 7.33 4.52 -27.59
CA TRP A 130 7.98 3.23 -27.31
C TRP A 130 7.29 2.04 -27.96
N ASN A 131 6.26 2.27 -28.79
CA ASN A 131 5.42 1.21 -29.36
C ASN A 131 4.96 0.19 -28.30
N ALA A 132 4.55 0.72 -27.13
CA ALA A 132 4.22 -0.10 -25.97
C ALA A 132 3.00 -0.98 -26.26
N ALA A 133 3.13 -2.29 -26.08
CA ALA A 133 2.04 -3.23 -26.28
C ALA A 133 1.03 -3.13 -25.11
N PRO A 134 -0.28 -2.95 -25.39
CA PRO A 134 -1.27 -2.84 -24.33
C PRO A 134 -1.46 -4.20 -23.63
N VAL A 135 -1.50 -4.19 -22.30
CA VAL A 135 -1.73 -5.36 -21.45
C VAL A 135 -2.67 -5.00 -20.30
N MET A 136 -3.72 -5.79 -20.15
CA MET A 136 -4.55 -5.80 -18.95
C MET A 136 -4.14 -6.99 -18.08
N THR A 137 -3.90 -6.73 -16.80
CA THR A 137 -3.49 -7.78 -15.85
C THR A 137 -4.63 -8.16 -14.92
N PRO A 138 -4.69 -9.41 -14.43
CA PRO A 138 -5.58 -9.75 -13.34
C PRO A 138 -5.25 -8.95 -12.07
N THR A 139 -6.21 -8.83 -11.17
CA THR A 139 -6.01 -8.30 -9.83
C THR A 139 -5.14 -9.22 -8.97
N LEU A 140 -5.31 -10.54 -9.14
CA LEU A 140 -4.54 -11.55 -8.41
C LEU A 140 -3.19 -11.80 -9.08
N ILE A 141 -2.15 -11.93 -8.27
CA ILE A 141 -0.82 -12.34 -8.68
C ILE A 141 -0.37 -13.57 -7.88
N PRO A 142 0.23 -14.59 -8.50
CA PRO A 142 0.76 -15.74 -7.75
C PRO A 142 1.79 -15.30 -6.70
N SER A 143 1.69 -15.85 -5.49
CA SER A 143 2.60 -15.53 -4.38
C SER A 143 4.06 -15.84 -4.75
N ARG A 144 4.28 -16.92 -5.53
CA ARG A 144 5.58 -17.30 -6.07
C ARG A 144 6.20 -16.23 -6.97
N THR A 145 5.40 -15.52 -7.76
CA THR A 145 5.87 -14.42 -8.60
C THR A 145 6.42 -13.28 -7.74
N LEU A 146 5.66 -12.87 -6.72
CA LEU A 146 6.10 -11.83 -5.78
C LEU A 146 7.35 -12.25 -4.99
N SER A 147 7.44 -13.51 -4.58
CA SER A 147 8.63 -14.06 -3.93
C SER A 147 9.87 -13.94 -4.80
N ARG A 148 9.78 -14.31 -6.09
CA ARG A 148 10.90 -14.20 -7.04
C ARG A 148 11.30 -12.77 -7.35
N CYS A 149 10.36 -11.83 -7.23
CA CYS A 149 10.62 -10.41 -7.37
C CYS A 149 11.07 -9.74 -6.05
N ASP A 150 11.46 -10.54 -5.04
CA ASP A 150 11.94 -10.09 -3.73
C ASP A 150 10.95 -9.21 -2.93
N TYR A 151 9.66 -9.29 -3.27
CA TYR A 151 8.65 -8.41 -2.70
C TYR A 151 8.47 -8.65 -1.20
N PHE A 152 8.43 -9.92 -0.77
CA PHE A 152 8.24 -10.28 0.65
C PHE A 152 9.39 -9.84 1.54
N ARG A 153 10.60 -9.70 0.99
CA ARG A 153 11.75 -9.19 1.74
C ARG A 153 11.78 -7.67 1.78
N SER A 154 11.10 -7.01 0.84
CA SER A 154 11.08 -5.56 0.70
C SER A 154 9.90 -4.90 1.40
N PHE A 155 8.66 -5.35 1.12
CA PHE A 155 7.42 -4.70 1.57
C PHE A 155 6.35 -5.69 2.08
N PRO A 156 6.69 -6.65 2.95
CA PRO A 156 5.72 -7.65 3.41
C PRO A 156 4.49 -7.04 4.10
N GLN A 157 4.68 -5.93 4.82
CA GLN A 157 3.62 -5.27 5.60
C GLN A 157 2.51 -4.67 4.72
N SER A 158 2.78 -4.37 3.46
CA SER A 158 1.81 -3.74 2.55
C SER A 158 0.98 -4.74 1.75
N LEU A 159 1.32 -6.02 1.83
CA LEU A 159 0.72 -7.05 1.01
C LEU A 159 -0.65 -7.47 1.53
N THR A 160 -1.55 -7.83 0.60
CA THR A 160 -2.82 -8.47 0.92
C THR A 160 -2.86 -9.86 0.30
N PHE A 161 -3.00 -10.86 1.17
CA PHE A 161 -3.09 -12.26 0.76
C PHE A 161 -4.53 -12.60 0.38
N ALA A 162 -4.70 -13.35 -0.71
CA ALA A 162 -6.01 -13.86 -1.11
C ALA A 162 -6.12 -15.33 -0.65
N ALA A 163 -7.07 -15.60 0.24
CA ALA A 163 -7.33 -16.93 0.79
C ALA A 163 -8.76 -17.37 0.50
N HIS A 164 -8.98 -18.68 0.48
CA HIS A 164 -10.31 -19.29 0.39
C HIS A 164 -10.43 -20.42 1.43
N LEU A 165 -11.65 -20.88 1.71
CA LEU A 165 -11.87 -22.04 2.57
C LEU A 165 -11.16 -23.27 1.99
N ARG A 166 -10.62 -24.12 2.86
CA ARG A 166 -10.06 -25.42 2.45
C ARG A 166 -11.12 -26.27 1.76
N GLU A 167 -10.68 -27.05 0.77
CA GLU A 167 -11.54 -27.94 -0.01
C GLU A 167 -11.95 -29.18 0.81
N ASP A 168 -12.81 -28.97 1.79
CA ASP A 168 -13.38 -29.99 2.67
C ASP A 168 -14.86 -29.67 2.93
N THR A 169 -15.73 -30.64 2.61
CA THR A 169 -17.18 -30.46 2.77
C THR A 169 -17.56 -30.17 4.22
N GLN A 170 -16.91 -30.80 5.19
CA GLN A 170 -17.20 -30.57 6.61
C GLN A 170 -16.81 -29.14 7.02
N VAL A 171 -15.67 -28.64 6.54
CA VAL A 171 -15.23 -27.27 6.79
C VAL A 171 -16.24 -26.26 6.26
N VAL A 172 -16.72 -26.45 5.02
CA VAL A 172 -17.71 -25.56 4.39
C VAL A 172 -19.03 -25.59 5.16
N GLU A 173 -19.51 -26.78 5.54
CA GLU A 173 -20.77 -26.95 6.27
C GLU A 173 -20.71 -26.35 7.68
N ASP A 174 -19.62 -26.58 8.40
CA ASP A 174 -19.41 -25.98 9.70
C ASP A 174 -19.32 -24.46 9.58
N PHE A 175 -18.59 -23.93 8.59
CA PHE A 175 -18.47 -22.50 8.35
C PHE A 175 -19.84 -21.86 8.13
N ARG A 176 -20.66 -22.46 7.26
CA ARG A 176 -22.03 -22.04 6.97
C ARG A 176 -22.91 -22.06 8.23
N SER A 177 -22.81 -23.11 9.05
CA SER A 177 -23.59 -23.25 10.28
C SER A 177 -23.28 -22.14 11.28
N ARG A 178 -21.99 -21.87 11.53
CA ARG A 178 -21.54 -20.82 12.47
C ARG A 178 -21.94 -19.43 12.01
N HIS A 179 -21.92 -19.18 10.71
CA HIS A 179 -22.28 -17.89 10.11
C HIS A 179 -23.78 -17.74 9.78
N SER A 180 -24.64 -18.67 10.22
CA SER A 180 -26.09 -18.61 9.93
C SER A 180 -26.83 -17.47 10.64
N LYS A 181 -26.23 -16.87 11.69
CA LYS A 181 -26.85 -15.85 12.55
C LYS A 181 -25.91 -14.70 12.92
N VAL A 182 -24.71 -14.65 12.35
CA VAL A 182 -23.75 -13.57 12.59
C VAL A 182 -23.49 -12.84 11.28
N ASP A 183 -23.30 -11.52 11.38
CA ASP A 183 -23.09 -10.64 10.23
C ASP A 183 -21.60 -10.39 9.93
N GLU A 184 -20.71 -10.97 10.74
CA GLU A 184 -19.26 -10.83 10.64
C GLU A 184 -18.56 -12.20 10.66
N LEU A 185 -17.30 -12.23 10.22
CA LEU A 185 -16.45 -13.42 10.32
C LEU A 185 -16.15 -13.73 11.79
N ASP A 186 -16.30 -15.00 12.16
CA ASP A 186 -15.90 -15.46 13.49
C ASP A 186 -14.37 -15.59 13.64
N ASP A 187 -13.92 -15.73 14.89
CA ASP A 187 -12.49 -15.88 15.22
C ASP A 187 -11.86 -17.17 14.64
N LYS A 188 -12.67 -18.13 14.19
CA LYS A 188 -12.21 -19.40 13.60
C LYS A 188 -12.08 -19.32 12.08
N ALA A 189 -12.64 -18.31 11.43
CA ALA A 189 -12.66 -18.18 9.98
C ALA A 189 -11.27 -18.35 9.37
N LEU A 190 -10.24 -17.74 9.98
CA LEU A 190 -8.87 -17.84 9.49
C LEU A 190 -8.32 -19.29 9.54
N SER A 191 -8.71 -20.09 10.53
CA SER A 191 -8.26 -21.48 10.65
C SER A 191 -8.95 -22.43 9.66
N ASP A 192 -10.03 -21.99 9.04
CA ASP A 192 -10.72 -22.73 7.98
C ASP A 192 -10.14 -22.44 6.59
N MET A 193 -9.39 -21.33 6.44
CA MET A 193 -8.79 -20.93 5.17
C MET A 193 -7.57 -21.79 4.81
N ASP A 194 -7.35 -21.97 3.51
CA ASP A 194 -6.12 -22.57 2.98
C ASP A 194 -4.97 -21.54 2.92
N VAL A 195 -3.75 -22.05 2.76
CA VAL A 195 -2.56 -21.21 2.58
C VAL A 195 -2.69 -20.40 1.28
N PRO A 196 -2.53 -19.06 1.31
CA PRO A 196 -2.65 -18.23 0.12
C PRO A 196 -1.64 -18.57 -0.99
N GLU A 197 -2.12 -19.04 -2.13
CA GLU A 197 -1.32 -19.23 -3.34
C GLU A 197 -1.24 -17.97 -4.21
N ALA A 198 -2.11 -16.99 -3.95
CA ALA A 198 -2.16 -15.70 -4.63
C ALA A 198 -2.26 -14.53 -3.65
N CYS A 199 -1.92 -13.35 -4.15
CA CYS A 199 -2.05 -12.09 -3.45
C CYS A 199 -2.80 -11.10 -4.34
N LEU A 200 -3.40 -10.07 -3.73
CA LEU A 200 -3.81 -8.91 -4.50
C LEU A 200 -2.55 -8.16 -4.97
N SER A 201 -2.50 -7.78 -6.24
CA SER A 201 -1.29 -7.26 -6.85
C SER A 201 -0.88 -5.91 -6.25
N PRO A 202 0.34 -5.74 -5.69
CA PRO A 202 0.79 -4.47 -5.14
C PRO A 202 1.36 -3.50 -6.20
N ALA A 203 1.63 -4.02 -7.39
CA ALA A 203 2.09 -3.30 -8.56
C ALA A 203 1.84 -4.14 -9.83
N VAL A 204 1.33 -3.51 -10.88
CA VAL A 204 1.00 -4.22 -12.14
C VAL A 204 2.21 -4.76 -12.89
N CYS A 205 3.40 -4.17 -12.69
CA CYS A 205 4.61 -4.54 -13.44
C CYS A 205 5.10 -5.97 -13.17
N TYR A 206 4.83 -6.54 -11.99
CA TYR A 206 5.26 -7.90 -11.66
C TYR A 206 4.65 -8.96 -12.58
N HIS A 207 3.47 -8.70 -13.14
CA HIS A 207 2.85 -9.60 -14.12
C HIS A 207 3.65 -9.70 -15.41
N VAL A 208 4.35 -8.64 -15.84
CA VAL A 208 5.17 -8.69 -17.06
C VAL A 208 6.35 -9.63 -16.88
N TYR A 209 7.00 -9.63 -15.71
CA TYR A 209 8.07 -10.59 -15.43
C TYR A 209 7.57 -12.03 -15.47
N HIS A 210 6.34 -12.27 -14.98
CA HIS A 210 5.72 -13.59 -15.07
C HIS A 210 5.32 -13.98 -16.49
N LEU A 211 4.77 -13.05 -17.28
CA LEU A 211 4.43 -13.28 -18.69
C LEU A 211 5.65 -13.62 -19.54
N GLN A 212 6.81 -13.04 -19.21
CA GLN A 212 8.08 -13.27 -19.89
C GLN A 212 8.93 -14.37 -19.24
N GLU A 213 8.38 -15.09 -18.27
CA GLU A 213 9.07 -16.18 -17.62
C GLU A 213 9.46 -17.26 -18.65
N ASN A 214 10.73 -17.67 -18.62
CA ASN A 214 11.32 -18.66 -19.53
C ASN A 214 11.25 -18.27 -21.03
N ARG A 215 11.10 -16.97 -21.33
CA ARG A 215 11.15 -16.45 -22.70
C ARG A 215 12.45 -15.67 -22.93
N THR A 216 12.93 -15.69 -24.16
CA THR A 216 14.03 -14.82 -24.59
C THR A 216 13.48 -13.43 -24.88
N ILE A 217 14.09 -12.41 -24.28
CA ILE A 217 13.78 -11.01 -24.58
C ILE A 217 14.55 -10.62 -25.86
N PRO A 218 13.88 -10.06 -26.88
CA PRO A 218 14.55 -9.55 -28.08
C PRO A 218 15.56 -8.44 -27.77
N VAL A 219 16.51 -8.20 -28.67
CA VAL A 219 17.59 -7.21 -28.48
C VAL A 219 17.04 -5.78 -28.42
N GLU A 220 15.98 -5.52 -29.17
CA GLU A 220 15.21 -4.27 -29.16
C GLU A 220 14.42 -4.05 -27.86
N GLY A 221 14.33 -5.06 -27.00
CA GLY A 221 13.56 -5.02 -25.75
C GLY A 221 12.06 -5.19 -25.96
N LEU A 222 11.32 -5.15 -24.85
CA LEU A 222 9.86 -5.20 -24.83
C LEU A 222 9.34 -4.00 -24.04
N ALA A 223 8.34 -3.31 -24.58
CA ALA A 223 7.65 -2.22 -23.91
C ALA A 223 6.16 -2.57 -23.77
N TYR A 224 5.60 -2.32 -22.59
CA TYR A 224 4.20 -2.61 -22.27
C TYR A 224 3.50 -1.39 -21.69
N GLY A 225 2.29 -1.10 -22.17
CA GLY A 225 1.34 -0.20 -21.53
C GLY A 225 0.40 -1.04 -20.67
N ILE A 226 0.51 -0.92 -19.34
CA ILE A 226 -0.14 -1.85 -18.41
C ILE A 226 -1.21 -1.12 -17.60
N CYS A 227 -2.43 -1.66 -17.61
CA CYS A 227 -3.53 -1.18 -16.77
C CYS A 227 -4.05 -2.31 -15.87
N GLY A 228 -4.34 -1.97 -14.62
CA GLY A 228 -4.84 -2.90 -13.60
C GLY A 228 -4.93 -2.26 -12.22
N LYS A 229 -5.71 -2.90 -11.32
CA LYS A 229 -5.82 -2.46 -9.93
C LYS A 229 -4.59 -2.85 -9.12
N CYS A 230 -4.16 -1.97 -8.22
CA CYS A 230 -3.08 -2.23 -7.27
C CYS A 230 -3.60 -2.14 -5.84
N PHE A 231 -3.09 -2.99 -4.97
CA PHE A 231 -3.54 -3.09 -3.58
C PHE A 231 -2.37 -2.93 -2.62
N ARG A 232 -2.48 -1.97 -1.70
CA ARG A 232 -1.48 -1.75 -0.65
C ARG A 232 -2.19 -1.49 0.66
N TYR A 233 -2.05 -2.41 1.60
CA TYR A 233 -2.55 -2.17 2.94
C TYR A 233 -1.60 -1.21 3.66
N GLU A 234 -2.07 -0.01 3.99
CA GLU A 234 -1.23 1.03 4.62
C GLU A 234 -1.50 1.28 6.11
N SER A 235 -2.22 0.36 6.76
CA SER A 235 -2.60 0.46 8.18
C SER A 235 -3.28 1.81 8.48
N THR A 236 -2.92 2.49 9.57
CA THR A 236 -3.47 3.79 9.98
C THR A 236 -3.12 4.94 9.05
N ASN A 237 -2.34 4.71 7.98
CA ASN A 237 -2.11 5.72 6.94
C ASN A 237 -3.24 5.77 5.89
N LEU A 238 -4.18 4.83 5.89
CA LEU A 238 -5.36 4.87 5.01
C LEU A 238 -6.26 6.02 5.45
N SER A 239 -6.33 7.10 4.66
CA SER A 239 -6.96 8.37 5.09
C SER A 239 -7.96 8.95 4.10
N ASP A 240 -7.57 9.07 2.84
CA ASP A 240 -8.33 9.76 1.79
C ASP A 240 -7.89 9.25 0.40
N LEU A 241 -8.37 9.88 -0.67
CA LEU A 241 -8.09 9.48 -2.06
C LEU A 241 -6.59 9.42 -2.42
N ARG A 242 -5.70 10.03 -1.62
CA ARG A 242 -4.25 9.99 -1.82
C ARG A 242 -3.62 8.70 -1.28
N ARG A 243 -4.32 7.97 -0.42
CA ARG A 243 -3.87 6.72 0.23
C ARG A 243 -5.03 5.74 0.41
N LEU A 244 -5.21 4.91 -0.59
CA LEU A 244 -6.24 3.87 -0.66
C LEU A 244 -5.63 2.47 -0.56
N TRP A 245 -6.46 1.51 -0.19
CA TRP A 245 -6.19 0.09 -0.31
C TRP A 245 -6.63 -0.46 -1.67
N ASP A 246 -7.75 0.06 -2.22
CA ASP A 246 -8.27 -0.17 -3.59
C ASP A 246 -8.84 1.14 -4.17
#